data_AF-A0A1H3V2X5-F1
#
_entry.id   AF-A0A1H3V2X5-F1
#
_cell.length_a   1.000
_cell.length_b   1.000
_cell.length_c   1.000
_cell.angle_alpha   90.00
_cell.angle_beta   90.00
_cell.angle_gamma   90.00
#
_symmetry.space_group_name_H-M   'P 1'
#
loop_
_entity.id
_entity.type
_entity.pdbx_description
1 polymer ?
#
loop_
_entity_poly.entity_id
_entity_poly.type
_entity_poly.pdbx_seq_one_letter_code
_entity_poly.pdbx_strand_id
1 'polypeptide(L)'
;MFVVPLAVHKNWLLYYNYLLWEGMNLLKKNNKLILISLVIIGAVIGGVMFMNRGDFAEGNRDTIEENVRNYVERYKLNPDQLEIGIITNPFRFPTGEEEFTVDIKYMGHPYISMTLTGDPDTLMVFEPKELIIKEIFNELYLEARYDELKPTIDYLASLDIEDPLRPVGTKIKYFQTNVGIDPEINNELKEAFKNGDDLEQLKQYIEENIEKISKLDTNVHIVGIKSGIDEEQAEVIRMELENMLPKSNYVVELGVKDLATGESQGVFTYLEIK
;
A
#
# COMPACT_ATOMS: atom_id res chain seq x y z
N MET A 1 -23.40 -5.18 -48.94
CA MET A 1 -21.99 -5.58 -49.04
C MET A 1 -21.32 -4.64 -50.03
N PHE A 2 -20.63 -3.60 -49.53
CA PHE A 2 -19.91 -2.64 -50.37
C PHE A 2 -18.42 -2.75 -50.05
N VAL A 3 -17.65 -3.09 -51.07
CA VAL A 3 -16.20 -3.28 -51.05
C VAL A 3 -15.55 -1.90 -51.14
N VAL A 4 -14.78 -1.51 -50.12
CA VAL A 4 -13.98 -0.28 -50.11
C VAL A 4 -12.67 -0.55 -50.87
N PRO A 5 -12.30 0.24 -51.90
CA PRO A 5 -10.98 0.12 -52.48
C PRO A 5 -9.94 0.83 -51.60
N LEU A 6 -8.94 0.07 -51.14
CA LEU A 6 -7.68 0.57 -50.62
C LEU A 6 -6.99 1.46 -51.67
N ALA A 7 -7.08 2.77 -51.52
CA ALA A 7 -6.23 3.71 -52.26
C ALA A 7 -6.04 5.04 -51.51
N VAL A 8 -5.68 4.99 -50.23
CA VAL A 8 -5.28 6.18 -49.45
C VAL A 8 -3.93 5.93 -48.77
N HIS A 9 -2.87 5.56 -49.51
CA HIS A 9 -1.56 5.35 -48.87
C HIS A 9 -0.30 5.57 -49.74
N LYS A 10 -0.35 6.42 -50.79
CA LYS A 10 0.88 6.74 -51.56
C LYS A 10 1.29 8.21 -51.64
N ASN A 11 0.44 9.17 -51.23
CA ASN A 11 0.79 10.59 -51.33
C ASN A 11 1.38 11.23 -50.05
N TRP A 12 1.21 10.60 -48.89
CA TRP A 12 1.78 11.09 -47.63
C TRP A 12 3.32 11.11 -47.65
N LEU A 13 3.96 10.05 -48.13
CA LEU A 13 5.42 9.94 -48.21
C LEU A 13 6.03 10.93 -49.22
N LEU A 14 5.33 11.20 -50.33
CA LEU A 14 5.74 12.21 -51.32
C LEU A 14 5.63 13.63 -50.76
N TYR A 15 4.57 13.92 -50.01
CA TYR A 15 4.39 15.20 -49.32
C TYR A 15 5.44 15.40 -48.21
N TYR A 16 5.75 14.34 -47.45
CA TYR A 16 6.77 14.36 -46.41
C TYR A 16 8.17 14.57 -46.99
N ASN A 17 8.50 13.92 -48.11
CA ASN A 17 9.77 14.10 -48.80
C ASN A 17 9.90 15.49 -49.45
N TYR A 18 8.81 16.07 -49.94
CA TYR A 18 8.80 17.45 -50.46
C TYR A 18 9.05 18.47 -49.34
N LEU A 19 8.38 18.33 -48.19
CA LEU A 19 8.57 19.18 -47.02
C LEU A 19 9.98 19.05 -46.43
N LEU A 20 10.55 17.84 -46.41
CA LEU A 20 11.94 17.62 -46.01
C LEU A 20 12.93 18.27 -46.98
N TRP A 21 12.67 18.22 -48.29
CA TRP A 21 13.54 18.82 -49.30
C TRP A 21 13.50 20.36 -49.29
N GLU A 22 12.30 20.96 -49.18
CA GLU A 22 12.18 22.41 -48.98
C GLU A 22 12.78 22.85 -47.64
N GLY A 23 12.56 22.07 -46.58
CA GLY A 23 13.21 22.26 -45.29
C GLY A 23 14.74 22.28 -45.42
N MET A 24 15.33 21.32 -46.14
CA MET A 24 16.78 21.24 -46.40
C MET A 24 17.33 22.41 -47.23
N ASN A 25 16.57 22.95 -48.18
CA ASN A 25 16.97 24.12 -48.95
C ASN A 25 16.89 25.42 -48.14
N LEU A 26 15.94 25.53 -47.20
CA LEU A 26 15.87 26.62 -46.22
C LEU A 26 16.97 26.50 -45.15
N LEU A 27 17.30 25.28 -44.73
CA LEU A 27 18.40 24.95 -43.79
C LEU A 27 19.78 25.42 -44.32
N LYS A 28 20.01 25.47 -45.63
CA LYS A 28 21.30 25.93 -46.20
C LYS A 28 21.54 27.44 -46.08
N LYS A 29 20.52 28.27 -45.85
CA LYS A 29 20.65 29.73 -45.92
C LYS A 29 20.71 30.46 -44.58
N ASN A 30 20.33 29.85 -43.45
CA ASN A 30 20.30 30.55 -42.16
C ASN A 30 20.47 29.60 -40.96
N ASN A 31 21.69 29.45 -40.45
CA ASN A 31 22.02 28.59 -39.30
C ASN A 31 21.25 28.92 -38.01
N LYS A 32 20.74 30.15 -37.83
CA LYS A 32 19.94 30.53 -36.65
C LYS A 32 18.51 29.99 -36.68
N LEU A 33 17.92 29.80 -37.87
CA LEU A 33 16.57 29.23 -38.03
C LEU A 33 16.57 27.72 -37.74
N ILE A 34 17.69 27.03 -37.99
CA ILE A 34 17.87 25.60 -37.71
C ILE A 34 17.69 25.29 -36.21
N LEU A 35 18.32 26.10 -35.35
CA LEU A 35 18.27 25.91 -33.91
C LEU A 35 16.86 26.15 -33.36
N ILE A 36 16.18 27.20 -33.84
CA ILE A 36 14.84 27.56 -33.40
C ILE A 36 13.82 26.50 -33.86
N SER A 37 13.94 26.00 -35.10
CA SER A 37 13.04 24.95 -35.62
C SER A 37 13.25 23.60 -34.91
N LEU A 38 14.48 23.22 -34.56
CA LEU A 38 14.75 22.00 -33.78
C LEU A 38 14.22 22.12 -32.34
N VAL A 39 14.32 23.30 -31.73
CA VAL A 39 13.74 23.56 -30.40
C VAL A 39 12.21 23.53 -30.45
N ILE A 40 11.58 24.08 -31.50
CA ILE A 40 10.11 24.06 -31.66
C ILE A 40 9.62 22.64 -31.97
N ILE A 41 10.28 21.89 -32.85
CA ILE A 41 9.92 20.49 -33.14
C ILE A 41 10.14 19.62 -31.89
N GLY A 42 11.22 19.85 -31.13
CA GLY A 42 11.44 19.20 -29.84
C GLY A 42 10.38 19.56 -28.79
N ALA A 43 9.93 20.81 -28.75
CA ALA A 43 8.88 21.28 -27.85
C ALA A 43 7.48 20.82 -28.26
N VAL A 44 7.21 20.64 -29.55
CA VAL A 44 5.94 20.13 -30.07
C VAL A 44 5.88 18.60 -29.94
N ILE A 45 6.97 17.87 -30.21
CA ILE A 45 7.03 16.41 -30.00
C ILE A 45 7.05 16.09 -28.49
N GLY A 46 7.83 16.84 -27.69
CA GLY A 46 7.81 16.74 -26.23
C GLY A 46 6.45 17.16 -25.65
N GLY A 47 5.89 18.28 -26.12
CA GLY A 47 4.60 18.80 -25.66
C GLY A 47 3.42 17.89 -26.00
N VAL A 48 3.42 17.22 -27.16
CA VAL A 48 2.37 16.25 -27.53
C VAL A 48 2.52 14.92 -26.77
N MET A 49 3.73 14.52 -26.34
CA MET A 49 3.88 13.39 -25.40
C MET A 49 3.43 13.75 -23.97
N PHE A 50 3.53 15.02 -23.56
CA PHE A 50 3.06 15.47 -22.25
C PHE A 50 1.56 15.81 -22.21
N MET A 51 0.95 16.21 -23.33
CA MET A 51 -0.46 16.61 -23.39
C MET A 51 -1.45 15.46 -23.69
N ASN A 52 -0.96 14.25 -23.99
CA ASN A 52 -1.79 13.06 -24.23
C ASN A 52 -1.71 11.99 -23.13
N ARG A 53 -1.09 12.29 -21.97
CA ARG A 53 -1.27 11.45 -20.78
C ARG A 53 -2.59 11.87 -20.12
N GLY A 54 -3.70 11.25 -20.55
CA GLY A 54 -4.77 11.00 -19.59
C GLY A 54 -4.14 10.37 -18.35
N ASP A 55 -4.61 10.75 -17.16
CA ASP A 55 -4.07 10.23 -15.91
C ASP A 55 -3.94 8.71 -16.03
N PHE A 56 -2.71 8.16 -15.91
CA PHE A 56 -2.47 6.73 -16.14
C PHE A 56 -3.41 5.91 -15.25
N ALA A 57 -3.62 6.39 -14.03
CA ALA A 57 -4.53 5.82 -13.07
C ALA A 57 -5.97 5.80 -13.59
N GLU A 58 -6.48 6.90 -14.13
CA GLU A 58 -7.84 6.99 -14.65
C GLU A 58 -8.03 6.14 -15.92
N GLY A 59 -7.05 6.16 -16.83
CA GLY A 59 -7.10 5.43 -18.10
C GLY A 59 -7.01 3.91 -17.96
N ASN A 60 -6.43 3.40 -16.87
CA ASN A 60 -6.20 1.97 -16.64
C ASN A 60 -6.93 1.44 -15.39
N ARG A 61 -7.76 2.25 -14.74
CA ARG A 61 -8.36 1.94 -13.42
C ARG A 61 -9.06 0.58 -13.40
N ASP A 62 -9.99 0.36 -14.32
CA ASP A 62 -10.82 -0.86 -14.32
C ASP A 62 -9.96 -2.13 -14.43
N THR A 63 -8.95 -2.12 -15.31
CA THR A 63 -8.04 -3.26 -15.49
C THR A 63 -7.17 -3.48 -14.26
N ILE A 64 -6.65 -2.41 -13.66
CA ILE A 64 -5.84 -2.50 -12.44
C ILE A 64 -6.71 -3.04 -11.30
N GLU A 65 -7.94 -2.55 -11.14
CA GLU A 65 -8.87 -3.03 -10.11
C GLU A 65 -9.20 -4.52 -10.26
N GLU A 66 -9.46 -4.99 -11.49
CA GLU A 66 -9.68 -6.41 -11.77
C GLU A 66 -8.45 -7.25 -11.42
N ASN A 67 -7.24 -6.80 -11.80
CA ASN A 67 -5.99 -7.49 -11.47
C ASN A 67 -5.74 -7.56 -9.95
N VAL A 68 -6.08 -6.50 -9.22
CA VAL A 68 -5.99 -6.43 -7.76
C VAL A 68 -6.99 -7.39 -7.09
N ARG A 69 -8.24 -7.46 -7.58
CA ARG A 69 -9.23 -8.42 -7.09
C ARG A 69 -8.78 -9.87 -7.33
N ASN A 70 -8.29 -10.17 -8.53
CA ASN A 70 -7.71 -11.46 -8.88
C ASN A 70 -6.47 -11.81 -8.05
N TYR A 71 -5.70 -10.81 -7.62
CA TYR A 71 -4.59 -11.01 -6.71
C TYR A 71 -5.08 -11.42 -5.31
N VAL A 72 -6.06 -10.71 -4.74
CA VAL A 72 -6.64 -11.00 -3.41
C VAL A 72 -7.34 -12.37 -3.37
N GLU A 73 -8.06 -12.73 -4.43
CA GLU A 73 -8.77 -14.03 -4.51
C GLU A 73 -7.82 -15.24 -4.44
N ARG A 74 -6.57 -15.10 -4.91
CA ARG A 74 -5.55 -16.16 -4.79
C ARG A 74 -5.26 -16.53 -3.33
N TYR A 75 -5.48 -15.61 -2.41
CA TYR A 75 -5.31 -15.80 -0.96
C TYR A 75 -6.62 -16.18 -0.25
N LYS A 76 -7.65 -16.63 -1.00
CA LYS A 76 -8.95 -17.09 -0.48
C LYS A 76 -9.76 -16.01 0.25
N LEU A 77 -9.42 -14.75 -0.02
CA LEU A 77 -10.14 -13.59 0.49
C LEU A 77 -11.25 -13.20 -0.50
N ASN A 78 -12.37 -12.69 0.01
CA ASN A 78 -13.51 -12.31 -0.83
C ASN A 78 -13.27 -10.96 -1.53
N PRO A 79 -13.09 -10.91 -2.86
CA PRO A 79 -12.78 -9.66 -3.55
C PRO A 79 -13.85 -8.58 -3.42
N ASP A 80 -15.09 -8.91 -3.06
CA ASP A 80 -16.16 -7.94 -2.83
C ASP A 80 -15.95 -7.10 -1.57
N GLN A 81 -15.11 -7.56 -0.64
CA GLN A 81 -14.76 -6.84 0.59
C GLN A 81 -13.50 -5.99 0.43
N LEU A 82 -13.00 -5.86 -0.81
CA LEU A 82 -11.80 -5.10 -1.13
C LEU A 82 -12.15 -3.67 -1.56
N GLU A 83 -11.60 -2.71 -0.84
CA GLU A 83 -11.55 -1.30 -1.22
C GLU A 83 -10.20 -1.00 -1.88
N ILE A 84 -10.25 -0.38 -3.06
CA ILE A 84 -9.07 0.03 -3.82
C ILE A 84 -9.00 1.55 -3.79
N GLY A 85 -7.97 2.07 -3.13
CA GLY A 85 -7.77 3.48 -2.90
C GLY A 85 -7.03 4.17 -4.03
N ILE A 86 -5.89 4.77 -3.69
CA ILE A 86 -5.06 5.54 -4.61
C ILE A 86 -4.31 4.58 -5.52
N ILE A 87 -4.38 4.85 -6.83
CA ILE A 87 -3.50 4.26 -7.84
C ILE A 87 -2.55 5.37 -8.27
N THR A 88 -1.26 5.18 -8.09
CA THR A 88 -0.27 6.20 -8.45
C THR A 88 0.09 6.16 -9.93
N ASN A 89 0.62 7.27 -10.42
CA ASN A 89 1.23 7.29 -11.74
C ASN A 89 2.58 6.54 -11.70
N PRO A 90 3.01 5.91 -12.80
CA PRO A 90 4.25 5.15 -12.83
C PRO A 90 5.46 6.03 -12.48
N PHE A 91 6.32 5.53 -11.61
CA PHE A 91 7.60 6.11 -11.24
C PHE A 91 8.74 5.31 -11.85
N ARG A 92 9.77 6.02 -12.33
CA ARG A 92 10.95 5.41 -12.94
C ARG A 92 12.15 5.46 -12.00
N PHE A 93 12.70 4.29 -11.68
CA PHE A 93 13.93 4.19 -10.91
C PHE A 93 15.16 4.54 -11.74
N PRO A 94 16.29 4.91 -11.09
CA PRO A 94 17.58 5.08 -11.75
C PRO A 94 18.07 3.84 -12.50
N THR A 95 17.63 2.64 -12.09
CA THR A 95 17.90 1.35 -12.74
C THR A 95 17.18 1.20 -14.09
N GLY A 96 16.20 2.07 -14.37
CA GLY A 96 15.41 2.07 -15.60
C GLY A 96 14.07 1.35 -15.48
N GLU A 97 13.85 0.60 -14.39
CA GLU A 97 12.59 -0.05 -14.02
C GLU A 97 11.51 1.00 -13.75
N GLU A 98 10.28 0.70 -14.16
CA GLU A 98 9.10 1.54 -13.91
C GLU A 98 8.06 0.74 -13.12
N GLU A 99 7.46 1.36 -12.11
CA GLU A 99 6.40 0.74 -11.31
C GLU A 99 5.32 1.75 -10.95
N PHE A 100 4.09 1.28 -10.78
CA PHE A 100 3.01 2.02 -10.12
C PHE A 100 2.65 1.36 -8.80
N THR A 101 1.95 2.07 -7.93
CA THR A 101 1.47 1.53 -6.65
C THR A 101 -0.04 1.61 -6.54
N VAL A 102 -0.61 0.68 -5.77
CA VAL A 102 -2.04 0.62 -5.47
C VAL A 102 -2.24 0.41 -3.97
N ASP A 103 -2.90 1.35 -3.32
CA ASP A 103 -3.31 1.18 -1.93
C ASP A 103 -4.59 0.35 -1.85
N ILE A 104 -4.57 -0.71 -1.04
CA ILE A 104 -5.71 -1.59 -0.85
C ILE A 104 -6.08 -1.71 0.62
N LYS A 105 -7.38 -1.84 0.88
CA LYS A 105 -7.93 -2.20 2.19
C LYS A 105 -8.92 -3.34 2.02
N TYR A 106 -8.66 -4.47 2.64
CA TYR A 106 -9.60 -5.58 2.72
C TYR A 106 -10.38 -5.48 4.02
N MET A 107 -11.67 -5.22 3.91
CA MET A 107 -12.60 -4.95 5.01
C MET A 107 -13.22 -6.22 5.61
N GLY A 108 -12.87 -7.39 5.06
CA GLY A 108 -13.29 -8.69 5.58
C GLY A 108 -12.45 -9.16 6.77
N HIS A 109 -12.57 -10.44 7.11
CA HIS A 109 -11.73 -11.09 8.12
C HIS A 109 -10.71 -12.03 7.45
N PRO A 110 -9.41 -11.94 7.81
CA PRO A 110 -8.80 -10.87 8.63
C PRO A 110 -8.77 -9.53 7.88
N TYR A 111 -8.74 -8.40 8.60
CA TYR A 111 -8.60 -7.08 7.96
C TYR A 111 -7.18 -6.89 7.41
N ILE A 112 -7.01 -6.24 6.26
CA ILE A 112 -5.68 -5.99 5.70
C ILE A 112 -5.63 -4.58 5.12
N SER A 113 -4.55 -3.86 5.35
CA SER A 113 -4.26 -2.59 4.68
C SER A 113 -2.81 -2.59 4.20
N MET A 114 -2.60 -2.46 2.90
CA MET A 114 -1.27 -2.56 2.30
C MET A 114 -1.17 -1.84 0.97
N THR A 115 0.05 -1.62 0.51
CA THR A 115 0.33 -1.07 -0.82
C THR A 115 0.91 -2.17 -1.70
N LEU A 116 0.30 -2.39 -2.86
CA LEU A 116 0.79 -3.28 -3.91
C LEU A 116 1.63 -2.50 -4.92
N THR A 117 2.62 -3.16 -5.51
CA THR A 117 3.40 -2.62 -6.63
C THR A 117 2.91 -3.25 -7.92
N GLY A 118 2.99 -2.54 -9.05
CA GLY A 118 2.57 -3.06 -10.34
C GLY A 118 3.44 -2.60 -11.50
N ASP A 119 3.41 -3.37 -12.57
CA ASP A 119 4.16 -3.10 -13.81
C ASP A 119 3.27 -2.29 -14.76
N PRO A 120 3.67 -1.07 -15.16
CA PRO A 120 2.85 -0.20 -15.99
C PRO A 120 2.60 -0.71 -17.42
N ASP A 121 3.43 -1.62 -17.94
CA ASP A 121 3.26 -2.20 -19.27
C ASP A 121 2.24 -3.34 -19.27
N THR A 122 2.19 -4.12 -18.19
CA THR A 122 1.29 -5.29 -18.06
C THR A 122 0.06 -5.02 -17.22
N LEU A 123 0.06 -3.94 -16.44
CA LEU A 123 -0.94 -3.58 -15.43
C LEU A 123 -1.12 -4.64 -14.32
N MET A 124 -0.23 -5.62 -14.27
CA MET A 124 -0.25 -6.67 -13.27
C MET A 124 0.32 -6.13 -11.97
N VAL A 125 -0.41 -6.36 -10.88
CA VAL A 125 0.10 -6.11 -9.53
C VAL A 125 0.84 -7.34 -8.99
N PHE A 126 1.91 -7.06 -8.27
CA PHE A 126 2.74 -8.00 -7.58
C PHE A 126 3.16 -7.42 -6.24
N GLU A 127 3.38 -8.32 -5.31
CA GLU A 127 4.17 -8.05 -4.13
C GLU A 127 5.18 -9.19 -3.97
N PRO A 128 6.24 -9.01 -3.17
CA PRO A 128 6.90 -10.16 -2.56
C PRO A 128 5.83 -11.07 -1.96
N LYS A 129 5.74 -12.33 -2.43
CA LYS A 129 4.66 -13.31 -2.14
C LYS A 129 4.29 -13.51 -0.66
N GLU A 130 5.09 -12.95 0.23
CA GLU A 130 5.15 -13.21 1.66
C GLU A 130 4.50 -12.07 2.47
N LEU A 131 4.28 -10.90 1.86
CA LEU A 131 3.82 -9.72 2.57
C LEU A 131 2.33 -9.82 2.96
N ILE A 132 1.42 -10.19 2.05
CA ILE A 132 0.01 -10.38 2.44
C ILE A 132 -0.18 -11.54 3.41
N ILE A 133 0.60 -12.63 3.29
CA ILE A 133 0.54 -13.77 4.22
C ILE A 133 0.94 -13.32 5.62
N LYS A 134 1.98 -12.48 5.72
CA LYS A 134 2.41 -11.86 6.97
C LYS A 134 1.31 -10.97 7.55
N GLU A 135 0.66 -10.12 6.76
CA GLU A 135 -0.44 -9.28 7.26
C GLU A 135 -1.62 -10.11 7.77
N ILE A 136 -2.03 -11.14 7.01
CA ILE A 136 -3.04 -12.13 7.43
C ILE A 136 -2.65 -12.75 8.78
N PHE A 137 -1.42 -13.25 8.89
CA PHE A 137 -0.93 -13.90 10.11
C PHE A 137 -0.94 -12.96 11.31
N ASN A 138 -0.45 -11.73 11.14
CA ASN A 138 -0.37 -10.75 12.22
C ASN A 138 -1.76 -10.45 12.81
N GLU A 139 -2.78 -10.28 11.96
CA GLU A 139 -4.14 -10.06 12.44
C GLU A 139 -4.71 -11.28 13.16
N LEU A 140 -4.56 -12.48 12.58
CA LEU A 140 -5.04 -13.70 13.21
C LEU A 140 -4.35 -13.97 14.55
N TYR A 141 -3.05 -13.65 14.65
CA TYR A 141 -2.29 -13.76 15.88
C TYR A 141 -2.79 -12.81 16.97
N LEU A 142 -3.04 -11.54 16.63
CA LEU A 142 -3.64 -10.60 17.58
C LEU A 142 -5.04 -11.08 18.02
N GLU A 143 -5.85 -11.60 17.10
CA GLU A 143 -7.17 -12.14 17.42
C GLU A 143 -7.12 -13.35 18.36
N ALA A 144 -6.14 -14.22 18.21
CA ALA A 144 -5.90 -15.36 19.11
C ALA A 144 -5.53 -14.88 20.53
N ARG A 145 -4.93 -13.69 20.65
CA ARG A 145 -4.57 -13.05 21.93
C ARG A 145 -5.65 -12.13 22.47
N TYR A 146 -6.84 -12.11 21.88
CA TYR A 146 -7.88 -11.15 22.24
C TYR A 146 -8.18 -11.13 23.74
N ASP A 147 -8.32 -12.28 24.39
CA ASP A 147 -8.69 -12.34 25.82
C ASP A 147 -7.61 -11.70 26.71
N GLU A 148 -6.35 -11.77 26.31
CA GLU A 148 -5.22 -11.14 26.98
C GLU A 148 -5.18 -9.62 26.74
N LEU A 149 -5.51 -9.19 25.53
CA LEU A 149 -5.47 -7.78 25.13
C LEU A 149 -6.75 -7.00 25.48
N LYS A 150 -7.86 -7.69 25.72
CA LYS A 150 -9.19 -7.13 25.95
C LYS A 150 -9.22 -6.07 27.06
N PRO A 151 -8.57 -6.23 28.23
CA PRO A 151 -8.57 -5.19 29.27
C PRO A 151 -8.03 -3.86 28.76
N THR A 152 -6.95 -3.88 27.99
CA THR A 152 -6.36 -2.69 27.38
C THR A 152 -7.26 -2.10 26.31
N ILE A 153 -7.87 -2.93 25.46
CA ILE A 153 -8.83 -2.49 24.43
C ILE A 153 -10.01 -1.76 25.07
N ASP A 154 -10.60 -2.35 26.12
CA ASP A 154 -11.75 -1.77 26.83
C ASP A 154 -11.36 -0.46 27.51
N TYR A 155 -10.18 -0.39 28.13
CA TYR A 155 -9.68 0.82 28.76
C TYR A 155 -9.51 1.96 27.75
N LEU A 156 -8.81 1.73 26.64
CA LEU A 156 -8.60 2.76 25.62
C LEU A 156 -9.94 3.21 25.00
N ALA A 157 -10.86 2.28 24.76
CA ALA A 157 -12.21 2.61 24.29
C ALA A 157 -13.01 3.45 25.31
N SER A 158 -12.85 3.19 26.61
CA SER A 158 -13.52 3.97 27.68
C SER A 158 -13.05 5.42 27.77
N LEU A 159 -11.85 5.69 27.25
CA LEU A 159 -11.28 7.02 27.14
C LEU A 159 -11.69 7.71 25.84
N ASP A 160 -12.61 7.18 25.04
CA ASP A 160 -12.97 7.70 23.71
C ASP A 160 -11.73 7.88 22.81
N ILE A 161 -10.79 6.93 22.85
CA ILE A 161 -9.68 6.87 21.89
C ILE A 161 -10.17 6.13 20.65
N GLU A 162 -9.97 6.72 19.48
CA GLU A 162 -10.34 6.10 18.20
C GLU A 162 -9.22 5.17 17.71
N ASP A 163 -9.59 4.04 17.13
CA ASP A 163 -8.65 3.14 16.45
C ASP A 163 -8.51 3.58 14.98
N PRO A 164 -7.34 4.10 14.55
CA PRO A 164 -7.14 4.48 13.16
C PRO A 164 -6.79 3.29 12.25
N LEU A 165 -6.47 2.12 12.82
CA LEU A 165 -5.91 1.01 12.08
C LEU A 165 -6.98 0.24 11.32
N ARG A 166 -8.17 0.08 11.93
CA ARG A 166 -9.21 -0.85 11.48
C ARG A 166 -10.60 -0.20 11.39
N PRO A 167 -11.51 -0.79 10.61
CA PRO A 167 -12.90 -0.32 10.53
C PRO A 167 -13.65 -0.48 11.86
N VAL A 168 -14.72 0.30 12.01
CA VAL A 168 -15.60 0.18 13.19
C VAL A 168 -16.22 -1.21 13.24
N GLY A 169 -16.12 -1.86 14.40
CA GLY A 169 -16.74 -3.16 14.67
C GLY A 169 -15.79 -4.36 14.59
N THR A 170 -14.50 -4.16 14.30
CA THR A 170 -13.50 -5.22 14.42
C THR A 170 -13.27 -5.66 15.87
N LYS A 171 -12.94 -6.93 16.05
CA LYS A 171 -12.69 -7.55 17.36
C LYS A 171 -11.41 -6.99 17.99
N ILE A 172 -10.31 -7.02 17.25
CA ILE A 172 -9.04 -6.41 17.66
C ILE A 172 -9.04 -4.93 17.28
N LYS A 173 -8.49 -4.11 18.19
CA LYS A 173 -8.35 -2.66 18.04
C LYS A 173 -7.03 -2.17 18.57
N TYR A 174 -6.53 -1.05 18.05
CA TYR A 174 -5.32 -0.31 18.49
C TYR A 174 -3.99 -1.04 18.33
N PHE A 175 -3.97 -2.37 18.40
CA PHE A 175 -2.75 -3.16 18.33
C PHE A 175 -2.29 -3.39 16.88
N GLN A 176 -1.00 -3.36 16.63
CA GLN A 176 -0.35 -3.82 15.41
C GLN A 176 0.91 -4.59 15.79
N THR A 177 1.21 -5.67 15.08
CA THR A 177 2.45 -6.44 15.28
C THR A 177 3.11 -6.72 13.94
N ASN A 178 4.40 -7.05 13.99
CA ASN A 178 5.16 -7.51 12.85
C ASN A 178 5.77 -8.90 13.07
N VAL A 179 5.35 -9.64 14.10
CA VAL A 179 5.94 -10.94 14.46
C VAL A 179 5.93 -11.96 13.31
N GLY A 180 5.01 -11.84 12.35
CA GLY A 180 5.00 -12.65 11.13
C GLY A 180 6.22 -12.52 10.22
N ILE A 181 7.09 -11.51 10.39
CA ILE A 181 8.35 -11.40 9.64
C ILE A 181 9.52 -12.11 10.34
N ASP A 182 9.32 -12.57 11.58
CA ASP A 182 10.42 -13.12 12.36
C ASP A 182 11.02 -14.35 11.66
N PRO A 183 12.34 -14.35 11.40
CA PRO A 183 13.00 -15.44 10.68
C PRO A 183 12.78 -16.83 11.30
N GLU A 184 12.53 -16.91 12.61
CA GLU A 184 12.32 -18.18 13.32
C GLU A 184 11.01 -18.88 12.94
N ILE A 185 10.00 -18.13 12.52
CA ILE A 185 8.69 -18.69 12.14
C ILE A 185 8.37 -18.50 10.66
N ASN A 186 9.04 -17.60 9.95
CA ASN A 186 8.70 -17.23 8.57
C ASN A 186 8.63 -18.43 7.61
N ASN A 187 9.54 -19.41 7.73
CA ASN A 187 9.47 -20.62 6.90
C ASN A 187 8.27 -21.53 7.26
N GLU A 188 7.97 -21.66 8.56
CA GLU A 188 6.82 -22.45 9.04
C GLU A 188 5.50 -21.82 8.58
N LEU A 189 5.40 -20.48 8.61
CA LEU A 189 4.24 -19.73 8.10
C LEU A 189 4.02 -19.98 6.60
N LYS A 190 5.10 -20.00 5.81
CA LYS A 190 5.03 -20.28 4.36
C LYS A 190 4.58 -21.70 4.07
N GLU A 191 4.92 -22.66 4.92
CA GLU A 191 4.47 -24.04 4.76
C GLU A 191 3.00 -24.21 5.14
N ALA A 192 2.57 -23.59 6.25
CA ALA A 192 1.17 -23.59 6.69
C ALA A 192 0.22 -23.00 5.64
N PHE A 193 0.63 -21.95 4.92
CA PHE A 193 -0.20 -21.28 3.91
C PHE A 193 -0.29 -22.03 2.56
N LYS A 194 0.49 -23.09 2.31
CA LYS A 194 0.55 -23.74 0.98
C LYS A 194 -0.41 -24.91 0.77
N ASN A 195 -0.99 -25.47 1.82
CA ASN A 195 -1.59 -26.80 1.78
C ASN A 195 -3.14 -26.86 1.68
N GLY A 196 -3.81 -25.75 1.37
CA GLY A 196 -5.18 -25.75 0.86
C GLY A 196 -6.25 -25.95 1.94
N ASP A 197 -6.29 -25.02 2.89
CA ASP A 197 -7.44 -24.50 3.66
C ASP A 197 -6.87 -23.35 4.52
N ASP A 198 -6.21 -22.41 3.83
CA ASP A 198 -4.98 -21.76 4.31
C ASP A 198 -5.18 -20.87 5.55
N LEU A 199 -6.38 -20.34 5.76
CA LEU A 199 -6.70 -19.54 6.95
C LEU A 199 -6.90 -20.38 8.21
N GLU A 200 -7.59 -21.52 8.12
CA GLU A 200 -7.86 -22.37 9.30
C GLU A 200 -6.61 -23.11 9.76
N GLN A 201 -5.77 -23.57 8.81
CA GLN A 201 -4.46 -24.14 9.16
C GLN A 201 -3.54 -23.11 9.80
N LEU A 202 -3.58 -21.86 9.34
CA LEU A 202 -2.80 -20.77 9.93
C LEU A 202 -3.29 -20.42 11.34
N LYS A 203 -4.60 -20.39 11.58
CA LYS A 203 -5.19 -20.24 12.92
C LYS A 203 -4.76 -21.38 13.84
N GLN A 204 -4.86 -22.63 13.38
CA GLN A 204 -4.42 -23.79 14.15
C GLN A 204 -2.93 -23.71 14.49
N TYR A 205 -2.08 -23.35 13.52
CA TYR A 205 -0.65 -23.15 13.77
C TYR A 205 -0.40 -22.09 14.85
N ILE A 206 -1.11 -20.95 14.78
CA ILE A 206 -1.03 -19.88 15.78
C ILE A 206 -1.40 -20.40 17.17
N GLU A 207 -2.54 -21.08 17.28
CA GLU A 207 -3.05 -21.60 18.56
C GLU A 207 -2.10 -22.63 19.17
N GLU A 208 -1.58 -23.56 18.36
CA GLU A 208 -0.64 -24.60 18.80
C GLU A 208 0.74 -24.04 19.20
N ASN A 209 1.13 -22.88 18.67
CA ASN A 209 2.46 -22.29 18.86
C ASN A 209 2.44 -20.94 19.59
N ILE A 210 1.33 -20.58 20.24
CA ILE A 210 1.13 -19.23 20.79
C ILE A 210 2.23 -18.82 21.77
N GLU A 211 2.69 -19.75 22.63
CA GLU A 211 3.77 -19.50 23.59
C GLU A 211 5.15 -19.31 22.94
N LYS A 212 5.38 -19.93 21.77
CA LYS A 212 6.61 -19.75 21.00
C LYS A 212 6.57 -18.39 20.31
N ILE A 213 5.45 -18.08 19.65
CA ILE A 213 5.27 -16.84 18.88
C ILE A 213 5.32 -15.62 19.81
N SER A 214 4.68 -15.67 20.98
CA SER A 214 4.65 -14.53 21.90
C SER A 214 6.01 -14.14 22.47
N LYS A 215 6.98 -15.06 22.50
CA LYS A 215 8.36 -14.74 22.89
C LYS A 215 9.10 -13.91 21.84
N LEU A 216 8.60 -13.88 20.61
CA LEU A 216 9.14 -13.11 19.49
C LEU A 216 8.54 -11.70 19.38
N ASP A 217 7.55 -11.37 20.23
CA ASP A 217 6.93 -10.05 20.26
C ASP A 217 7.92 -8.99 20.77
N THR A 218 8.66 -8.40 19.83
CA THR A 218 9.70 -7.43 20.15
C THR A 218 9.29 -5.98 19.87
N ASN A 219 8.16 -5.72 19.20
CA ASN A 219 7.66 -4.38 18.88
C ASN A 219 6.15 -4.40 18.57
N VAL A 220 5.31 -4.58 19.60
CA VAL A 220 3.86 -4.45 19.42
C VAL A 220 3.48 -2.97 19.49
N HIS A 221 2.90 -2.43 18.43
CA HIS A 221 2.46 -1.04 18.39
C HIS A 221 1.05 -0.92 18.96
N ILE A 222 0.82 0.13 19.75
CA ILE A 222 -0.49 0.57 20.21
C ILE A 222 -0.72 1.96 19.64
N VAL A 223 -1.66 2.06 18.70
CA VAL A 223 -1.95 3.30 17.96
C VAL A 223 -3.39 3.72 18.24
N GLY A 224 -3.58 5.00 18.56
CA GLY A 224 -4.89 5.55 18.85
C GLY A 224 -4.95 7.06 18.65
N ILE A 225 -6.09 7.57 18.22
CA ILE A 225 -6.29 9.00 17.97
C ILE A 225 -7.21 9.58 19.04
N LYS A 226 -6.71 10.59 19.75
CA LYS A 226 -7.51 11.42 20.67
C LYS A 226 -6.87 12.78 20.88
N SER A 227 -7.65 13.84 20.72
CA SER A 227 -7.22 15.21 21.03
C SER A 227 -7.41 15.55 22.51
N GLY A 228 -6.62 16.49 23.01
CA GLY A 228 -6.77 17.02 24.37
C GLY A 228 -6.25 16.12 25.49
N ILE A 229 -5.37 15.15 25.17
CA ILE A 229 -4.59 14.44 26.19
C ILE A 229 -3.44 15.36 26.62
N ASP A 230 -3.54 15.90 27.83
CA ASP A 230 -2.47 16.68 28.47
C ASP A 230 -1.42 15.77 29.15
N GLU A 231 -0.36 16.37 29.71
CA GLU A 231 0.74 15.62 30.35
C GLU A 231 0.28 14.79 31.57
N GLU A 232 -0.69 15.29 32.34
CA GLU A 232 -1.21 14.58 33.52
C GLU A 232 -2.02 13.35 33.09
N GLN A 233 -2.91 13.51 32.11
CA GLN A 233 -3.65 12.40 31.52
C GLN A 233 -2.73 11.40 30.82
N ALA A 234 -1.73 11.88 30.09
CA ALA A 234 -0.76 11.02 29.41
C ALA A 234 -0.02 10.12 30.40
N GLU A 235 0.39 10.66 31.55
CA GLU A 235 1.07 9.89 32.59
C GLU A 235 0.14 8.86 33.25
N VAL A 236 -1.12 9.22 33.52
CA VAL A 236 -2.12 8.27 34.02
C VAL A 236 -2.34 7.12 33.04
N ILE A 237 -2.51 7.43 31.75
CA ILE A 237 -2.69 6.41 30.70
C ILE A 237 -1.46 5.51 30.63
N ARG A 238 -0.26 6.07 30.66
CA ARG A 238 1.00 5.32 30.64
C ARG A 238 1.07 4.32 31.79
N MET A 239 0.79 4.76 33.01
CA MET A 239 0.81 3.90 34.20
C MET A 239 -0.23 2.78 34.13
N GLU A 240 -1.44 3.08 33.67
CA GLU A 240 -2.50 2.07 33.52
C GLU A 240 -2.11 1.03 32.46
N LEU A 241 -1.54 1.46 31.33
CA LEU A 241 -1.01 0.55 30.31
C LEU A 241 0.09 -0.35 30.86
N GLU A 242 1.06 0.17 31.62
CA GLU A 242 2.12 -0.64 32.25
C GLU A 242 1.59 -1.73 33.17
N ASN A 243 0.43 -1.52 33.80
CA ASN A 243 -0.19 -2.48 34.71
C ASN A 243 -1.07 -3.52 34.00
N MET A 244 -1.66 -3.17 32.85
CA MET A 244 -2.61 -4.03 32.13
C MET A 244 -1.98 -4.82 30.99
N LEU A 245 -0.92 -4.28 30.38
CA LEU A 245 -0.33 -4.91 29.20
C LEU A 245 0.34 -6.24 29.56
N PRO A 246 0.20 -7.27 28.72
CA PRO A 246 0.94 -8.50 28.91
C PRO A 246 2.43 -8.31 28.63
N LYS A 247 3.25 -9.27 29.06
CA LYS A 247 4.70 -9.25 28.86
C LYS A 247 5.07 -9.12 27.38
N SER A 248 5.66 -7.98 27.00
CA SER A 248 6.20 -7.70 25.68
C SER A 248 6.86 -6.31 25.68
N ASN A 249 7.32 -5.90 24.51
CA ASN A 249 7.80 -4.56 24.21
C ASN A 249 6.73 -3.83 23.38
N TYR A 250 6.32 -2.64 23.85
CA TYR A 250 5.29 -1.84 23.21
C TYR A 250 5.80 -0.49 22.76
N VAL A 251 5.40 -0.10 21.55
CA VAL A 251 5.50 1.28 21.06
C VAL A 251 4.11 1.89 21.15
N VAL A 252 3.94 2.89 22.01
CA VAL A 252 2.63 3.52 22.27
C VAL A 252 2.58 4.88 21.61
N GLU A 253 1.61 5.08 20.72
CA GLU A 253 1.33 6.29 19.98
C GLU A 253 -0.17 6.62 20.10
N LEU A 254 -0.55 7.21 21.23
CA LEU A 254 -1.92 7.61 21.53
C LEU A 254 -2.02 9.13 21.52
N GLY A 255 -2.65 9.72 20.52
CA GLY A 255 -2.80 11.17 20.49
C GLY A 255 -2.96 11.74 19.09
N VAL A 256 -2.60 13.02 18.95
CA VAL A 256 -2.58 13.72 17.67
C VAL A 256 -1.24 14.38 17.46
N LYS A 257 -0.72 14.26 16.24
CA LYS A 257 0.45 15.01 15.79
C LYS A 257 0.00 16.08 14.79
N ASP A 258 0.29 17.34 15.11
CA ASP A 258 0.11 18.44 14.17
C ASP A 258 1.25 18.38 13.14
N LEU A 259 0.91 18.09 11.88
CA LEU A 259 1.90 17.97 10.80
C LEU A 259 2.49 19.32 10.37
N ALA A 260 1.80 20.43 10.62
CA ALA A 260 2.25 21.76 10.26
C ALA A 260 3.25 22.32 11.27
N THR A 261 3.03 22.07 12.56
CA THR A 261 3.90 22.56 13.64
C THR A 261 4.93 21.52 14.09
N GLY A 262 4.67 20.22 13.85
CA GLY A 262 5.45 19.11 14.38
C GLY A 262 5.17 18.79 15.85
N GLU A 263 4.26 19.51 16.49
CA GLU A 263 3.88 19.28 17.88
C GLU A 263 3.03 18.02 18.02
N SER A 264 3.20 17.32 19.14
CA SER A 264 2.46 16.10 19.46
C SER A 264 1.80 16.24 20.83
N GLN A 265 0.50 15.92 20.92
CA GLN A 265 -0.26 15.84 22.16
C GLN A 265 -0.69 14.41 22.40
N GLY A 266 -0.35 13.84 23.56
CA GLY A 266 -0.70 12.48 23.92
C GLY A 266 0.46 11.65 24.49
N VAL A 267 0.31 10.33 24.41
CA VAL A 267 1.28 9.34 24.90
C VAL A 267 2.11 8.83 23.72
N PHE A 268 3.37 9.22 23.67
CA PHE A 268 4.34 8.78 22.66
C PHE A 268 5.55 8.18 23.39
N THR A 269 5.52 6.88 23.65
CA THR A 269 6.51 6.23 24.52
C THR A 269 6.78 4.78 24.13
N TYR A 270 7.82 4.22 24.74
CA TYR A 270 8.16 2.81 24.65
C TYR A 270 8.03 2.17 26.04
N LEU A 271 7.30 1.05 26.12
CA LEU A 271 7.06 0.30 27.35
C LEU A 271 7.66 -1.10 27.27
N GLU A 272 8.52 -1.45 28.21
CA GLU A 272 9.05 -2.82 28.37
C GLU A 272 8.36 -3.49 29.56
N ILE A 273 7.48 -4.46 29.29
CA ILE A 273 6.73 -5.19 30.31
C ILE A 273 7.38 -6.55 30.56
N LYS A 274 7.66 -6.88 31.83
CA LYS A 274 8.52 -8.02 32.22
C LYS A 274 7.78 -9.21 32.80
#